data_AF-A0A9D5BW76-F1
#
_entry.id   AF-A0A9D5BW76-F1
#
_cell.length_a   1.000
_cell.length_b   1.000
_cell.length_c   1.000
_cell.angle_alpha   90.00
_cell.angle_beta   90.00
_cell.angle_gamma   90.00
#
_symmetry.space_group_name_H-M   'P 1'
#
loop_
_entity.id
_entity.type
_entity.pdbx_description
1 polymer ?
#
loop_
_entity_poly.entity_id
_entity_poly.type
_entity_poly.pdbx_seq_one_letter_code
_entity_poly.pdbx_strand_id
1 'polypeptide(L)'
;MCQAPENENKVESKSSSHTSRGKKVYTDYSITGIPGDGRCLFRSLAHGACIRSGKKPLNENLQRELADELRAQVADELVKRREETEWFIEGDFDNYVSCI
;
A
#
# COMPACT_ATOMS: atom_id res chain seq x y z
N MET A 1 -47.03 1.74 20.81
CA MET A 1 -46.13 2.50 19.91
C MET A 1 -45.32 3.43 20.79
N CYS A 2 -44.06 3.09 21.04
CA CYS A 2 -43.13 3.96 21.75
C CYS A 2 -41.91 4.11 20.85
N GLN A 3 -41.74 5.30 20.27
CA GLN A 3 -40.54 5.68 19.52
C GLN A 3 -39.37 5.85 20.49
N ALA A 4 -38.24 5.20 20.21
CA ALA A 4 -36.95 5.55 20.80
C ALA A 4 -36.24 6.58 19.88
N PRO A 5 -35.58 7.61 20.42
CA PRO A 5 -34.87 8.57 19.59
C PRO A 5 -33.51 8.01 19.12
N GLU A 6 -33.21 8.30 17.87
CA GLU A 6 -31.99 7.97 17.17
C GLU A 6 -30.82 8.79 17.74
N ASN A 7 -29.77 8.10 18.18
CA ASN A 7 -28.50 8.73 18.57
C ASN A 7 -27.53 8.62 17.39
N GLU A 8 -27.57 9.61 16.51
CA GLU A 8 -26.52 9.87 15.54
C GLU A 8 -25.28 10.40 16.27
N ASN A 9 -24.43 9.48 16.71
CA ASN A 9 -23.08 9.80 17.13
C ASN A 9 -22.27 10.22 15.90
N LYS A 10 -22.35 11.51 15.55
CA LYS A 10 -21.47 12.18 14.59
C LYS A 10 -20.05 12.13 15.14
N VAL A 11 -19.32 11.06 14.83
CA VAL A 11 -17.87 10.99 15.07
C VAL A 11 -17.22 11.97 14.10
N GLU A 12 -17.13 13.22 14.56
CA GLU A 12 -16.40 14.26 13.88
C GLU A 12 -14.91 13.98 14.06
N SER A 13 -14.34 13.23 13.13
CA SER A 13 -12.90 13.00 13.00
C SER A 13 -12.21 14.32 12.68
N LYS A 14 -11.95 15.13 13.72
CA LYS A 14 -11.11 16.33 13.61
C LYS A 14 -9.68 15.85 13.35
N SER A 15 -9.23 15.90 12.09
CA SER A 15 -7.81 15.74 11.79
C SER A 15 -7.06 16.89 12.45
N SER A 16 -6.44 16.63 13.60
CA SER A 16 -5.73 17.65 14.36
C SER A 16 -4.40 17.97 13.65
N SER A 17 -4.46 18.84 12.64
CA SER A 17 -3.25 19.35 12.02
C SER A 17 -2.57 20.32 12.99
N HIS A 18 -1.57 19.84 13.73
CA HIS A 18 -0.75 20.71 14.57
C HIS A 18 0.33 21.39 13.72
N THR A 19 0.54 22.68 13.96
CA THR A 19 1.66 23.42 13.36
C THR A 19 2.90 23.19 14.22
N SER A 20 3.93 22.57 13.64
CA SER A 20 5.23 22.42 14.29
C SER A 20 6.30 23.05 13.41
N ARG A 21 7.10 23.97 13.99
CA ARG A 21 8.15 24.71 13.26
C ARG A 21 7.65 25.37 11.96
N GLY A 22 6.42 25.91 11.97
CA GLY A 22 5.81 26.55 10.80
C GLY A 22 5.32 25.58 9.71
N LYS A 23 5.37 24.25 9.94
CA LYS A 23 4.87 23.24 8.99
C LYS A 23 3.60 22.59 9.52
N LYS A 24 2.65 22.32 8.62
CA LYS A 24 1.46 21.51 8.92
C LYS A 24 1.88 20.06 9.12
N VAL A 25 1.68 19.52 10.31
CA VAL A 25 1.95 18.12 10.62
C VAL A 25 0.64 17.34 10.56
N TYR A 26 0.63 16.28 9.77
CA TYR A 26 -0.43 15.29 9.78
C TYR A 26 -0.06 14.23 10.82
N THR A 27 -1.01 13.79 11.62
CA THR A 27 -0.81 12.72 12.61
C THR A 27 -1.84 11.60 12.45
N ASP A 28 -2.73 11.73 11.47
CA ASP A 28 -3.76 10.73 11.15
C ASP A 28 -3.18 9.65 10.23
N TYR A 29 -2.12 8.99 10.71
CA TYR A 29 -1.52 7.83 10.08
C TYR A 29 -0.80 6.98 11.13
N SER A 30 -0.71 5.68 10.86
CA SER A 30 0.17 4.79 11.61
C SER A 30 1.37 4.40 10.74
N ILE A 31 2.54 4.25 11.37
CA ILE A 31 3.75 3.76 10.69
C ILE A 31 3.92 2.29 11.04
N THR A 32 4.07 1.45 10.02
CA THR A 32 4.45 0.03 10.18
C THR A 32 5.81 -0.19 9.54
N GLY A 33 6.74 -0.82 10.28
CA GLY A 33 8.04 -1.20 9.75
C GLY A 33 7.94 -2.38 8.78
N ILE A 34 8.72 -2.33 7.70
CA ILE A 34 8.81 -3.39 6.69
C ILE A 34 10.28 -3.80 6.54
N PRO A 35 10.60 -5.11 6.48
CA PRO A 35 11.97 -5.56 6.27
C PRO A 35 12.61 -5.01 4.98
N GLY A 36 13.88 -4.59 5.08
CA GLY A 36 14.65 -4.01 3.98
C GLY A 36 15.49 -5.04 3.23
N ASP A 37 14.86 -5.84 2.36
CA ASP A 37 15.49 -6.93 1.59
C ASP A 37 15.29 -6.82 0.07
N GLY A 38 15.10 -5.59 -0.43
CA GLY A 38 14.82 -5.31 -1.85
C GLY A 38 13.37 -5.55 -2.28
N ARG A 39 12.53 -6.14 -1.40
CA ARG A 39 11.09 -6.37 -1.65
C ARG A 39 10.20 -5.37 -0.90
N CYS A 40 10.78 -4.38 -0.22
CA CYS A 40 10.06 -3.51 0.70
C CYS A 40 8.85 -2.80 0.08
N LEU A 41 8.90 -2.41 -1.19
CA LEU A 41 7.76 -1.83 -1.92
C LEU A 41 6.59 -2.82 -1.99
N PHE A 42 6.83 -4.02 -2.50
CA PHE A 42 5.81 -5.06 -2.68
C PHE A 42 5.32 -5.61 -1.33
N ARG A 43 6.23 -5.78 -0.35
CA ARG A 43 5.86 -6.13 1.04
C ARG A 43 4.93 -5.07 1.65
N SER A 44 5.18 -3.78 1.39
CA SER A 44 4.32 -2.69 1.87
C SER A 44 2.93 -2.74 1.25
N LEU A 45 2.82 -3.07 -0.05
CA LEU A 45 1.54 -3.22 -0.73
C LEU A 45 0.76 -4.44 -0.21
N ALA A 46 1.41 -5.60 -0.07
CA ALA A 46 0.81 -6.81 0.50
C ALA A 46 0.33 -6.59 1.95
N HIS A 47 1.16 -5.95 2.77
CA HIS A 47 0.81 -5.61 4.14
C HIS A 47 -0.34 -4.60 4.20
N GLY A 48 -0.29 -3.54 3.39
CA GLY A 48 -1.34 -2.53 3.31
C GLY A 48 -2.69 -3.09 2.84
N ALA A 49 -2.68 -4.03 1.88
CA ALA A 49 -3.89 -4.74 1.48
C ALA A 49 -4.50 -5.53 2.64
N CYS A 50 -3.67 -6.20 3.45
CA CYS A 50 -4.14 -6.93 4.64
C CYS A 50 -4.75 -6.02 5.69
N ILE A 51 -4.10 -4.88 5.99
CA ILE A 51 -4.66 -3.86 6.90
C ILE A 51 -6.02 -3.39 6.39
N ARG A 52 -6.13 -3.05 5.10
CA ARG A 52 -7.40 -2.61 4.50
C ARG A 52 -8.50 -3.67 4.59
N SER A 53 -8.14 -4.95 4.50
CA SER A 53 -9.08 -6.07 4.65
C SER A 53 -9.42 -6.41 6.12
N GLY A 54 -8.93 -5.65 7.10
CA GLY A 54 -9.12 -5.95 8.54
C GLY A 54 -8.41 -7.22 9.01
N LYS A 55 -7.49 -7.76 8.20
CA LYS A 55 -6.71 -8.95 8.55
C LYS A 55 -5.54 -8.56 9.45
N LYS A 56 -5.09 -9.50 10.28
CA LYS A 56 -3.92 -9.32 11.12
C LYS A 56 -2.67 -9.09 10.25
N PRO A 57 -1.66 -8.35 10.76
CA PRO A 57 -0.37 -8.19 10.11
C PRO A 57 0.19 -9.55 9.67
N LEU A 58 0.62 -9.61 8.42
CA LEU A 58 1.24 -10.80 7.84
C LEU A 58 2.56 -11.08 8.57
N ASN A 59 2.86 -12.35 8.84
CA ASN A 59 4.21 -12.72 9.26
C ASN A 59 5.22 -12.47 8.12
N GLU A 60 6.51 -12.33 8.46
CA GLU A 60 7.53 -11.91 7.49
C GLU A 60 7.68 -12.86 6.29
N ASN A 61 7.47 -14.17 6.48
CA ASN A 61 7.55 -15.17 5.42
C ASN A 61 6.39 -14.98 4.42
N LEU A 62 5.17 -14.84 4.92
CA LEU A 62 4.01 -14.63 4.06
C LEU A 62 4.05 -13.27 3.34
N GLN A 63 4.58 -12.23 3.99
CA GLN A 63 4.88 -10.96 3.31
C GLN A 63 5.87 -11.13 2.17
N ARG A 64 6.85 -12.04 2.31
CA ARG A 64 7.86 -12.32 1.27
C ARG A 64 7.20 -13.00 0.08
N GLU A 65 6.46 -14.07 0.34
CA GLU A 65 5.80 -14.86 -0.69
C GLU A 65 4.82 -14.02 -1.50
N LEU A 66 3.97 -13.23 -0.83
CA LEU A 66 3.04 -12.32 -1.51
C LEU A 66 3.77 -11.19 -2.25
N ALA A 67 4.92 -10.74 -1.75
CA ALA A 67 5.72 -9.75 -2.47
C ALA A 67 6.31 -10.31 -3.76
N ASP A 68 6.81 -11.55 -3.73
CA ASP A 68 7.33 -12.24 -4.92
C ASP A 68 6.21 -12.53 -5.93
N GLU A 69 5.02 -12.94 -5.47
CA GLU A 69 3.83 -13.12 -6.32
C GLU A 69 3.40 -11.80 -6.98
N LEU A 70 3.35 -10.70 -6.22
CA LEU A 70 3.01 -9.38 -6.77
C LEU A 70 4.05 -8.90 -7.79
N ARG A 71 5.34 -9.21 -7.60
CA ARG A 71 6.40 -8.88 -8.58
C ARG A 71 6.15 -9.61 -9.89
N ALA A 72 5.85 -10.91 -9.84
CA ALA A 72 5.54 -11.70 -11.03
C ALA A 72 4.30 -11.15 -11.77
N GLN A 73 3.23 -10.81 -11.04
CA GLN A 73 2.02 -10.22 -11.62
C GLN A 73 2.29 -8.86 -12.28
N VAL A 74 3.19 -8.04 -11.71
CA VAL A 74 3.60 -6.77 -12.32
C VAL A 74 4.40 -6.99 -13.58
N ALA A 75 5.32 -7.96 -13.60
CA ALA A 75 6.07 -8.32 -14.80
C ALA A 75 5.13 -8.75 -15.94
N ASP A 76 4.16 -9.61 -15.63
CA ASP A 76 3.14 -10.05 -16.60
C ASP A 76 2.30 -8.88 -17.13
N GLU A 77 1.89 -7.95 -16.26
CA GLU A 77 1.07 -6.80 -16.67
C GLU A 77 1.87 -5.80 -17.52
N LEU A 78 3.17 -5.62 -17.25
CA LEU A 78 4.05 -4.81 -18.10
C LEU A 78 4.14 -5.41 -19.51
N VAL A 79 4.37 -6.72 -19.62
CA VAL A 79 4.41 -7.41 -20.93
C VAL A 79 3.09 -7.26 -21.67
N LYS A 80 1.97 -7.44 -20.96
CA LYS A 80 0.63 -7.31 -21.54
C LYS A 80 0.34 -5.90 -22.05
N ARG A 81 0.89 -4.87 -21.40
CA ARG A 81 0.72 -3.45 -21.78
C ARG A 81 1.98 -2.86 -22.37
N ARG A 82 2.78 -3.65 -23.08
CA ARG A 82 4.08 -3.21 -23.62
C ARG A 82 3.97 -1.89 -24.40
N GLU A 83 2.95 -1.75 -25.25
CA GLU A 83 2.69 -0.54 -26.04
C GLU A 83 2.51 0.72 -25.18
N GLU A 84 1.95 0.59 -23.97
CA GLU A 84 1.71 1.69 -23.04
C GLU A 84 2.89 1.94 -22.08
N THR A 85 3.76 0.94 -21.90
CA THR A 85 4.73 0.92 -20.79
C THR A 85 6.18 1.00 -21.22
N GLU A 86 6.51 0.51 -22.41
CA GLU A 86 7.89 0.46 -22.90
C GLU A 86 8.50 1.86 -23.06
N TRP A 87 7.71 2.85 -23.45
CA TRP A 87 8.22 4.21 -23.70
C TRP A 87 8.82 4.90 -22.46
N PHE A 88 8.41 4.52 -21.25
CA PHE A 88 8.95 5.08 -20.00
C PHE A 88 9.98 4.18 -19.32
N ILE A 89 10.28 3.00 -19.89
CA ILE A 89 11.31 2.11 -19.38
C ILE A 89 12.63 2.46 -20.06
N GLU A 90 13.63 2.81 -19.25
CA GLU A 90 14.96 3.10 -19.75
C GLU A 90 15.72 1.79 -20.05
N GLY A 91 16.22 1.67 -21.28
CA GLY A 91 17.02 0.52 -21.71
C GLY A 91 16.19 -0.57 -22.41
N ASP A 92 16.65 -1.81 -22.30
CA ASP A 92 15.99 -2.96 -22.92
C ASP A 92 14.83 -3.45 -22.06
N PHE A 93 13.62 -3.44 -22.64
CA PHE A 93 12.38 -3.79 -21.95
C PHE A 93 12.39 -5.21 -21.41
N ASP A 94 12.86 -6.18 -22.21
CA ASP A 94 12.80 -7.59 -21.85
C ASP A 94 13.77 -7.89 -20.67
N ASN A 95 14.96 -7.27 -20.68
CA ASN A 95 15.88 -7.31 -19.54
C ASN A 95 15.27 -6.66 -18.29
N TYR A 96 14.62 -5.50 -18.43
CA TYR A 96 13.96 -4.83 -17.31
C TYR A 96 12.89 -5.71 -16.66
N VAL A 97 12.00 -6.29 -17.46
CA VAL A 97 10.94 -7.18 -16.98
C VAL A 97 11.52 -8.44 -16.32
N SER A 98 12.59 -9.01 -16.86
CA SER A 98 13.23 -10.20 -16.29
C SER A 98 13.89 -9.97 -14.92
N CYS A 99 14.18 -8.71 -14.58
CA CYS A 99 14.85 -8.32 -13.33
C CYS A 99 13.88 -7.76 -12.26
N ILE A 100 12.59 -7.59 -12.60
CA ILE A 100 11.51 -7.44 -11.61
C ILE A 100 11.35 -8.77 -10.88
#